data_AF-A0AAN7ZIZ3-F1
#
_entry.id   AF-A0AAN7ZIZ3-F1
#
_cell.length_a   1.000
_cell.length_b   1.000
_cell.length_c   1.000
_cell.angle_alpha   90.00
_cell.angle_beta   90.00
_cell.angle_gamma   90.00
#
_symmetry.space_group_name_H-M   'P 1'
#
loop_
_entity.id
_entity.type
_entity.pdbx_description
1 polymer ?
#
loop_
_entity_poly.entity_id
_entity_poly.type
_entity_poly.pdbx_seq_one_letter_code
_entity_poly.pdbx_strand_id
1 'polypeptide(L)'
;MEYVLTSRKKFKKVIVVAHNGQAFDHQFVLNYVLNETHVKPELIMRGSKILMMAIGNVKFIDSLNFFPMALSALPKALGLGEELKKGYFPHLFHIEENASYVGPLPAVKYYSPDSMKPDA
;
A
#
# COMPACT_ATOMS: atom_id res chain seq x y z
N MET A 1 -9.64 5.12 10.51
CA MET A 1 -8.16 5.06 10.62
C MET A 1 -7.64 4.93 12.05
N GLU A 2 -8.51 5.07 13.07
CA GLU A 2 -8.17 4.94 14.49
C GLU A 2 -7.40 3.65 14.84
N TYR A 3 -7.70 2.53 14.18
CA TYR A 3 -7.02 1.24 14.39
C TYR A 3 -5.54 1.20 13.98
N VAL A 4 -5.08 2.12 13.12
CA VAL A 4 -3.68 2.23 12.67
C VAL A 4 -2.86 3.00 13.70
N LEU A 5 -3.46 4.02 14.31
CA LEU A 5 -2.78 4.93 15.24
C LEU A 5 -2.97 4.54 16.71
N THR A 6 -3.95 3.69 17.02
CA THR A 6 -4.10 3.12 18.36
C THR A 6 -2.85 2.30 18.67
N SER A 7 -1.98 2.82 19.55
CA SER A 7 -0.78 2.11 19.97
C SER A 7 -1.18 0.74 20.48
N ARG A 8 -0.76 -0.30 19.75
CA ARG A 8 -1.02 -1.68 20.12
C ARG A 8 -0.16 -1.97 21.33
N LYS A 9 -0.69 -1.74 22.55
CA LYS A 9 0.04 -1.89 23.83
C LYS A 9 0.74 -3.25 23.99
N LYS A 10 0.28 -4.29 23.27
CA LYS A 10 0.89 -5.63 23.23
C LYS A 10 2.19 -5.70 22.42
N PHE A 11 2.41 -4.81 21.46
CA PHE A 11 3.59 -4.83 20.57
C PHE A 11 4.48 -3.62 20.84
N LYS A 12 5.73 -3.87 21.26
CA LYS A 12 6.72 -2.81 21.51
C LYS A 12 7.10 -2.04 20.24
N LYS A 13 6.97 -2.67 19.08
CA LYS A 13 7.32 -2.09 17.77
C LYS A 13 6.46 -2.74 16.67
N VAL A 14 5.95 -1.93 15.77
CA VAL A 14 5.19 -2.36 14.59
C VAL A 14 5.83 -1.78 13.35
N ILE A 15 6.07 -2.61 12.33
CA ILE A 15 6.61 -2.17 11.04
C ILE A 15 5.56 -2.46 9.97
N VAL A 16 5.12 -1.40 9.31
CA VAL A 16 4.23 -1.45 8.16
C VAL A 16 5.09 -1.33 6.90
N VAL A 17 4.97 -2.32 6.01
CA VAL A 17 5.71 -2.34 4.74
C VAL A 17 4.71 -2.23 3.62
N ALA A 18 4.83 -1.16 2.82
CA ALA A 18 4.10 -0.99 1.58
C ALA A 18 5.06 -1.12 0.38
N HIS A 19 4.52 -1.36 -0.82
CA HIS A 19 5.32 -1.37 -2.04
C HIS A 19 4.90 -0.19 -2.91
N ASN A 20 5.79 0.80 -3.02
CA ASN A 20 5.53 2.15 -3.53
C ASN A 20 4.67 3.05 -2.61
N GLY A 21 4.61 2.72 -1.31
CA GLY A 21 3.89 3.55 -0.33
C GLY A 21 4.45 4.97 -0.22
N GLN A 22 5.74 5.18 -0.46
CA GLN A 22 6.41 6.48 -0.36
C GLN A 22 5.82 7.54 -1.29
N ALA A 23 5.23 7.12 -2.40
CA ALA A 23 4.67 7.99 -3.43
C ALA A 23 3.14 7.95 -3.49
N PHE A 24 2.49 7.10 -2.68
CA PHE A 24 1.04 6.92 -2.70
C PHE A 24 0.47 6.82 -1.28
N ASP A 25 0.43 5.61 -0.69
CA ASP A 25 -0.28 5.31 0.55
C ASP A 25 0.15 6.19 1.74
N HIS A 26 1.46 6.40 1.89
CA HIS A 26 2.01 7.15 3.03
C HIS A 26 1.57 8.61 3.04
N GLN A 27 1.23 9.19 1.88
CA GLN A 27 0.75 10.57 1.78
C GLN A 27 -0.61 10.72 2.46
N PHE A 28 -1.51 9.77 2.23
CA PHE A 28 -2.84 9.76 2.85
C PHE A 28 -2.75 9.56 4.37
N VAL A 29 -1.86 8.66 4.81
CA VAL A 29 -1.62 8.44 6.25
C VAL A 29 -1.03 9.70 6.89
N LEU A 30 -0.02 10.32 6.26
CA LEU A 30 0.57 11.55 6.77
C LEU A 30 -0.47 12.68 6.84
N ASN A 31 -1.29 12.85 5.79
CA ASN A 31 -2.35 13.84 5.77
C ASN A 31 -3.34 13.65 6.91
N TYR A 32 -3.76 12.40 7.17
CA TYR A 32 -4.63 12.10 8.31
C TYR A 32 -3.95 12.42 9.65
N VAL A 33 -2.68 12.04 9.82
CA VAL A 33 -1.95 12.28 11.07
C VAL A 33 -1.82 13.77 11.37
N LEU A 34 -1.52 14.58 10.35
CA LEU A 34 -1.34 16.02 10.51
C LEU A 34 -2.65 16.78 10.76
N ASN A 35 -3.76 16.36 10.17
CA ASN A 35 -5.03 17.09 10.25
C ASN A 35 -5.98 16.56 11.33
N GLU A 36 -5.96 15.26 11.60
CA GLU A 36 -6.94 14.60 12.47
C GLU A 36 -6.35 14.19 13.82
N THR A 37 -5.04 14.42 14.04
CA THR A 37 -4.37 14.04 15.28
C THR A 37 -3.41 15.12 15.78
N HIS A 38 -3.01 15.00 17.04
CA HIS A 38 -2.02 15.88 17.68
C HIS A 38 -0.61 15.26 17.73
N VAL A 39 -0.39 14.17 16.98
CA VAL A 39 0.89 13.44 17.01
C VAL A 39 1.82 13.99 15.94
N LYS A 40 3.04 14.35 16.33
CA LYS A 40 4.09 14.75 15.40
C LYS A 40 4.80 13.50 14.84
N PRO A 41 4.73 13.24 13.52
CA PRO A 41 5.47 12.14 12.92
C PRO A 41 6.96 12.49 12.75
N GLU A 42 7.82 11.48 12.83
CA GLU A 42 9.20 11.56 12.35
C GLU A 42 9.25 11.12 10.89
N LEU A 43 9.89 11.91 10.02
CA LEU A 43 9.89 11.69 8.58
C LEU A 43 11.31 11.63 8.02
N ILE A 44 11.54 10.69 7.10
CA ILE A 44 12.69 10.72 6.18
C ILE A 44 12.10 10.80 4.77
N MET A 45 12.49 11.84 4.03
CA MET A 45 11.91 12.15 2.72
C MET A 45 12.98 12.31 1.64
N ARG A 46 12.56 12.13 0.39
CA ARG A 46 13.33 12.48 -0.81
C ARG A 46 12.41 13.21 -1.78
N GLY A 47 12.55 14.53 -1.85
CA GLY A 47 11.55 15.38 -2.49
C GLY A 47 10.20 15.16 -1.81
N SER A 48 9.15 14.91 -2.61
CA SER A 48 7.80 14.60 -2.10
C SER A 48 7.63 13.16 -1.58
N LYS A 49 8.61 12.26 -1.79
CA LYS A 49 8.48 10.85 -1.40
C LYS A 49 8.80 10.65 0.08
N ILE A 50 7.91 9.99 0.81
CA ILE A 50 8.08 9.64 2.24
C ILE A 50 8.75 8.27 2.34
N LEU A 51 10.08 8.25 2.43
CA LEU A 51 10.87 7.01 2.50
C LEU A 51 10.59 6.24 3.79
N MET A 52 10.41 6.98 4.90
CA MET A 52 10.06 6.44 6.21
C MET A 52 9.21 7.46 6.97
N MET A 53 8.20 6.95 7.67
CA MET A 53 7.42 7.73 8.64
C MET A 53 7.27 6.92 9.93
N ALA A 54 7.55 7.54 11.07
CA ALA A 54 7.36 6.92 12.38
C ALA A 54 6.41 7.74 13.25
N ILE A 55 5.50 7.02 13.93
CA ILE A 55 4.46 7.57 14.78
C ILE A 55 4.41 6.70 16.03
N GLY A 56 4.99 7.19 17.13
CA GLY A 56 5.15 6.40 18.36
C GLY A 56 5.92 5.10 18.10
N ASN A 57 5.29 3.95 18.35
CA ASN A 57 5.88 2.62 18.14
C ASN A 57 5.63 2.02 16.75
N VAL A 58 5.00 2.76 15.84
CA VAL A 58 4.68 2.29 14.48
C VAL A 58 5.61 2.97 13.47
N LYS A 59 6.24 2.17 12.61
CA LYS A 59 7.11 2.65 11.53
C LYS A 59 6.60 2.17 10.18
N PHE A 60 6.39 3.11 9.27
CA PHE A 60 6.04 2.87 7.87
C PHE A 60 7.31 2.93 7.04
N ILE A 61 7.55 1.90 6.23
CA ILE A 61 8.66 1.83 5.29
C ILE A 61 8.17 1.38 3.92
N ASP A 62 8.90 1.79 2.88
CA ASP A 62 8.61 1.40 1.51
C ASP A 62 9.61 0.35 1.00
N SER A 63 9.10 -0.82 0.66
CA SER A 63 9.87 -1.92 0.06
C SER A 63 10.47 -1.58 -1.30
N LEU A 64 9.93 -0.59 -2.04
CA LEU A 64 10.47 -0.16 -3.33
C LEU A 64 11.89 0.44 -3.21
N ASN A 65 12.28 0.93 -2.03
CA ASN A 65 13.64 1.39 -1.77
C ASN A 65 14.67 0.24 -1.69
N PHE A 66 14.21 -0.99 -1.47
CA PHE A 66 15.04 -2.19 -1.40
C PHE A 66 14.91 -3.03 -2.68
N PHE A 67 13.69 -3.07 -3.25
CA PHE A 67 13.37 -3.79 -4.48
C PHE A 67 12.83 -2.80 -5.51
N PRO A 68 13.69 -2.11 -6.28
CA PRO A 68 13.30 -1.06 -7.22
C PRO A 68 12.72 -1.66 -8.52
N MET A 69 11.66 -2.47 -8.38
CA MET A 69 10.98 -3.18 -9.46
C MET A 69 9.48 -3.19 -9.19
N ALA A 70 8.69 -3.60 -10.18
CA ALA A 70 7.24 -3.73 -9.99
C ALA A 70 6.91 -4.88 -9.03
N LEU A 71 5.81 -4.73 -8.27
CA LEU A 71 5.28 -5.77 -7.39
C LEU A 71 5.07 -7.12 -8.09
N SER A 72 4.68 -7.11 -9.37
CA SER A 72 4.50 -8.33 -10.19
C SER A 72 5.81 -9.06 -10.49
N ALA A 73 6.96 -8.38 -10.42
CA ALA A 73 8.27 -8.98 -10.68
C ALA A 73 8.89 -9.63 -9.43
N LEU A 74 8.40 -9.31 -8.22
CA LEU A 74 8.96 -9.82 -6.97
C LEU A 74 8.93 -11.36 -6.85
N PRO A 75 7.84 -12.08 -7.20
CA PRO A 75 7.82 -13.53 -7.06
C PRO A 75 8.94 -14.22 -7.85
N LYS A 76 9.17 -13.78 -9.09
CA LYS A 76 10.27 -14.27 -9.93
C LYS A 76 11.63 -13.90 -9.36
N ALA A 77 11.81 -12.65 -8.94
CA ALA A 77 13.09 -12.18 -8.39
C ALA A 77 13.48 -12.89 -7.08
N LEU A 78 12.50 -13.35 -6.30
CA LEU A 78 12.69 -14.05 -5.03
C LEU A 78 12.62 -15.58 -5.14
N GLY A 79 12.38 -16.13 -6.34
CA GLY A 79 12.28 -17.58 -6.56
C GLY A 79 11.07 -18.22 -5.87
N LEU A 80 9.95 -17.51 -5.73
CA LEU A 80 8.76 -17.95 -4.97
C LEU A 80 7.82 -18.90 -5.74
N GLY A 81 8.31 -19.55 -6.79
CA GLY A 81 7.51 -20.40 -7.67
C GLY A 81 6.65 -19.63 -8.68
N GLU A 82 6.03 -20.35 -9.61
CA GLU A 82 5.18 -19.75 -10.64
C GLU A 82 3.73 -19.55 -10.17
N GLU A 83 3.36 -20.21 -9.08
CA GLU A 83 2.02 -20.15 -8.49
C GLU A 83 1.74 -18.80 -7.81
N LEU A 84 2.78 -18.11 -7.35
CA LEU A 84 2.64 -16.79 -6.71
C LEU A 84 2.70 -15.68 -7.75
N LYS A 85 1.55 -15.09 -8.08
CA LYS A 85 1.44 -13.96 -9.01
C LYS A 85 0.67 -12.79 -8.39
N LYS A 86 1.01 -11.59 -8.83
CA LYS A 86 0.22 -10.39 -8.53
C LYS A 86 -1.11 -10.48 -9.30
N GLY A 87 -2.23 -10.34 -8.58
CA GLY A 87 -3.55 -10.21 -9.21
C GLY A 87 -3.83 -8.81 -9.77
N TYR A 88 -4.98 -8.68 -10.45
CA TYR A 88 -5.48 -7.41 -10.96
C TYR A 88 -6.61 -6.88 -10.07
N PHE A 89 -6.64 -5.57 -9.87
CA PHE A 89 -7.70 -4.93 -9.08
C PHE A 89 -8.79 -4.38 -10.01
N PRO A 90 -10.08 -4.61 -9.73
CA PRO A 90 -11.17 -4.15 -10.58
C PRO A 90 -11.46 -2.67 -10.32
N HIS A 91 -10.61 -1.78 -10.84
CA HIS A 91 -10.65 -0.34 -10.57
C HIS A 91 -12.02 0.31 -10.81
N LEU A 92 -12.73 -0.08 -11.88
CA LEU A 92 -14.04 0.49 -12.20
C LEU A 92 -15.19 -0.17 -11.42
N PHE A 93 -14.91 -1.26 -10.69
CA PHE A 93 -15.88 -1.89 -9.80
C PHE A 93 -15.86 -1.30 -8.39
N HIS A 94 -14.83 -0.53 -8.04
CA HIS A 94 -14.64 0.08 -6.73
C HIS A 94 -15.50 1.34 -6.58
N ILE A 95 -16.82 1.14 -6.44
CA ILE A 95 -17.84 2.17 -6.21
C ILE A 95 -18.64 1.82 -4.95
N GLU A 96 -19.33 2.81 -4.38
CA GLU A 96 -20.06 2.65 -3.10
C GLU A 96 -21.13 1.55 -3.18
N GLU A 97 -21.82 1.44 -4.31
CA GLU A 97 -22.86 0.44 -4.55
C GLU A 97 -22.33 -0.99 -4.44
N ASN A 98 -21.06 -1.19 -4.75
CA ASN A 98 -20.39 -2.50 -4.72
C ASN A 98 -19.57 -2.72 -3.44
N ALA A 99 -19.57 -1.79 -2.47
CA ALA A 99 -18.70 -1.87 -1.30
C ALA A 99 -18.96 -3.10 -0.42
N SER A 100 -20.19 -3.64 -0.45
CA SER A 100 -20.60 -4.85 0.27
C SER A 100 -20.83 -6.05 -0.65
N TYR A 101 -20.33 -5.99 -1.89
CA TYR A 101 -20.50 -7.06 -2.88
C TYR A 101 -19.84 -8.37 -2.41
N VAL A 102 -20.63 -9.44 -2.39
CA VAL A 102 -20.17 -10.82 -2.18
C VAL A 102 -20.66 -11.65 -3.35
N GLY A 103 -19.74 -12.11 -4.19
CA GLY A 103 -20.09 -12.84 -5.41
C GLY A 103 -18.87 -13.22 -6.25
N PRO A 104 -19.08 -13.68 -7.49
CA PRO A 104 -18.02 -14.00 -8.44
C PRO A 104 -17.10 -12.81 -8.76
N LEU A 105 -15.97 -13.08 -9.42
CA LEU A 105 -15.11 -12.01 -9.92
C LEU A 105 -15.88 -11.10 -10.90
N PRO A 106 -15.68 -9.77 -10.83
CA PRO A 106 -16.25 -8.85 -11.81
C PRO A 106 -15.84 -9.21 -13.25
N ALA A 107 -16.63 -8.78 -14.22
CA ALA A 107 -16.28 -8.91 -15.63
C ALA A 107 -15.00 -8.13 -15.99
N VAL A 108 -14.27 -8.58 -17.01
CA VAL A 108 -12.98 -8.00 -17.47
C VAL A 108 -13.04 -6.48 -17.68
N LYS A 109 -14.16 -5.96 -18.19
CA LYS A 109 -14.37 -4.53 -18.40
C LYS A 109 -14.14 -3.68 -17.15
N TYR A 110 -14.32 -4.24 -15.95
CA TYR A 110 -14.14 -3.51 -14.70
C TYR A 110 -12.68 -3.35 -14.26
N TYR A 111 -11.74 -4.02 -14.93
CA TYR A 111 -10.31 -3.98 -14.61
C TYR A 111 -9.53 -2.94 -15.43
N SER A 112 -10.20 -2.18 -16.31
CA SER A 112 -9.56 -1.23 -17.23
C SER A 112 -8.44 -1.87 -18.08
N PRO A 113 -8.74 -2.90 -18.88
CA PRO A 113 -7.71 -3.61 -19.66
C PRO A 113 -6.92 -2.69 -20.59
N ASP A 114 -7.55 -1.65 -21.13
CA ASP A 114 -6.92 -0.71 -22.07
C ASP A 114 -5.84 0.18 -21.42
N SER A 115 -5.83 0.31 -20.10
CA SER A 115 -4.80 1.06 -19.37
C SER A 115 -3.65 0.19 -18.86
N MET A 116 -3.73 -1.13 -19.06
CA MET A 116 -2.68 -2.05 -18.65
C MET A 116 -1.51 -2.01 -19.62
N LYS A 117 -0.29 -2.01 -19.07
CA LYS A 117 0.89 -2.23 -19.90
C LYS A 117 0.92 -3.70 -20.34
N PRO A 118 1.32 -3.98 -21.59
CA PRO A 118 1.59 -5.36 -22.00
C PRO A 118 2.66 -5.95 -21.08
N ASP A 119 2.57 -7.27 -20.87
CA ASP A 119 3.58 -7.99 -20.10
C ASP A 119 4.96 -7.80 -20.76
N ALA A 120 5.97 -7.56 -19.94
CA ALA A 120 7.36 -7.37 -20.34
C ALA A 120 8.10 -8.71 -20.43
#